data_AF-A0A117NTR1-F1
#
_entry.id   AF-A0A117NTR1-F1
#
_cell.length_a   1.000
_cell.length_b   1.000
_cell.length_c   1.000
_cell.angle_alpha   90.00
_cell.angle_beta   90.00
_cell.angle_gamma   90.00
#
_symmetry.space_group_name_H-M   'P 1'
#
loop_
_entity.id
_entity.type
_entity.pdbx_description
1 polymer ?
#
loop_
_entity_poly.entity_id
_entity_poly.type
_entity_poly.pdbx_seq_one_letter_code
_entity_poly.pdbx_strand_id
1 'polypeptide(L)'
;MPKLWNETIDAHRQAVREAILDTTTELVEGGGLRSVTMSQIAEKTGIGRATLYKYFSDVEAVLLAWHERHIQGHLHHLAKVADQPGTAVERLGAVLAAYAEIARRRHGGELAAVLHQGEHVSHAEHHLAQLIQGLIAEAADSGDLRKDVPPVELTQYCLHALTAAAGLPSTSAVGRLVDVTLHGLRPNA
;
A
#
# COMPACT_ATOMS: atom_id res chain seq x y z
N MET A 1 -32.03 -16.55 -18.27
CA MET A 1 -31.83 -16.75 -16.81
C MET A 1 -32.06 -15.43 -16.10
N PRO A 2 -32.68 -15.38 -14.90
CA PRO A 2 -33.09 -14.11 -14.29
C PRO A 2 -31.88 -13.38 -13.67
N LYS A 3 -31.75 -12.07 -13.94
CA LYS A 3 -30.61 -11.22 -13.52
C LYS A 3 -30.28 -11.29 -12.02
N LEU A 4 -31.31 -11.35 -11.17
CA LEU A 4 -31.18 -11.43 -9.71
C LEU A 4 -30.39 -12.67 -9.21
N TRP A 5 -30.49 -13.80 -9.92
CA TRP A 5 -29.78 -15.02 -9.55
C TRP A 5 -28.28 -14.92 -9.87
N ASN A 6 -27.93 -14.27 -10.98
CA ASN A 6 -26.54 -14.03 -11.34
C ASN A 6 -25.88 -13.05 -10.37
N GLU A 7 -26.58 -11.98 -9.99
CA GLU A 7 -26.11 -11.02 -8.98
C GLU A 7 -25.83 -11.68 -7.63
N THR A 8 -26.70 -12.61 -7.21
CA THR A 8 -26.53 -13.35 -5.94
C THR A 8 -25.35 -14.33 -6.01
N ILE A 9 -25.15 -15.00 -7.15
CA ILE A 9 -24.03 -15.93 -7.35
C ILE A 9 -22.70 -15.18 -7.44
N ASP A 10 -22.64 -14.06 -8.15
CA ASP A 10 -21.43 -13.24 -8.27
C ASP A 10 -21.08 -12.60 -6.92
N ALA A 11 -22.07 -12.10 -6.18
CA ALA A 11 -21.87 -11.60 -4.82
C ALA A 11 -21.34 -12.70 -3.87
N HIS A 12 -21.90 -13.92 -3.95
CA HIS A 12 -21.41 -15.04 -3.16
C HIS A 12 -19.97 -15.42 -3.54
N ARG A 13 -19.66 -15.45 -4.85
CA ARG A 13 -18.30 -15.72 -5.34
C ARG A 13 -17.32 -14.67 -4.85
N GLN A 14 -17.68 -13.39 -4.89
CA GLN A 14 -16.85 -12.32 -4.36
C GLN A 14 -16.64 -12.47 -2.85
N ALA A 15 -17.69 -12.77 -2.08
CA ALA A 15 -17.59 -12.95 -0.63
C ALA A 15 -16.63 -14.10 -0.26
N VAL A 16 -16.67 -15.22 -0.97
CA VAL A 16 -15.73 -16.33 -0.76
C VAL A 16 -14.30 -15.92 -1.13
N ARG A 17 -14.12 -15.18 -2.24
CA ARG A 17 -12.81 -14.66 -2.63
C ARG A 17 -12.24 -13.74 -1.55
N GLU A 18 -13.04 -12.81 -1.01
CA GLU A 18 -12.59 -11.92 0.07
C GLU A 18 -12.23 -12.70 1.33
N ALA A 19 -13.03 -13.69 1.74
CA ALA A 19 -12.73 -14.52 2.90
C ALA A 19 -11.40 -15.28 2.77
N ILE A 20 -11.07 -15.76 1.55
CA ILE A 20 -9.76 -16.38 1.25
C ILE A 20 -8.64 -15.35 1.44
N LEU A 21 -8.80 -14.14 0.92
CA LEU A 21 -7.77 -13.10 1.01
C LEU A 21 -7.61 -12.58 2.45
N ASP A 22 -8.69 -12.47 3.23
CA ASP A 22 -8.65 -12.11 4.65
C ASP A 22 -7.90 -13.15 5.47
N THR A 23 -8.22 -14.43 5.25
CA THR A 23 -7.49 -15.55 5.85
C THR A 23 -6.00 -15.49 5.51
N THR A 24 -5.68 -15.15 4.25
CA THR A 24 -4.30 -15.01 3.79
C THR A 24 -3.58 -13.89 4.52
N THR A 25 -4.22 -12.73 4.75
CA THR A 25 -3.66 -11.65 5.57
C THR A 25 -3.24 -12.16 6.95
N GLU A 26 -4.12 -12.86 7.65
CA GLU A 26 -3.82 -13.34 9.00
C GLU A 26 -2.69 -14.38 9.02
N LEU A 27 -2.59 -15.23 7.99
CA LEU A 27 -1.50 -16.20 7.87
C LEU A 27 -0.15 -15.51 7.61
N VAL A 28 -0.13 -14.49 6.74
CA VAL A 28 1.07 -13.71 6.46
C VAL A 28 1.53 -12.94 7.70
N GLU A 29 0.62 -12.30 8.42
CA GLU A 29 0.94 -11.55 9.65
C GLU A 29 1.44 -12.46 10.77
N GLY A 30 0.92 -13.70 10.87
CA GLY A 30 1.27 -14.64 11.93
C GLY A 30 2.54 -15.46 11.68
N GLY A 31 2.85 -15.81 10.43
CA GLY A 31 3.95 -16.74 10.10
C GLY A 31 4.87 -16.29 8.96
N GLY A 32 4.62 -15.13 8.35
CA GLY A 32 5.33 -14.68 7.16
C GLY A 32 4.89 -15.41 5.89
N LEU A 33 5.27 -14.86 4.74
CA LEU A 33 4.81 -15.30 3.41
C LEU A 33 5.15 -16.76 3.12
N ARG A 34 6.36 -17.18 3.46
CA ARG A 34 6.86 -18.55 3.18
C ARG A 34 6.13 -19.63 3.96
N SER A 35 5.41 -19.26 5.01
CA SER A 35 4.65 -20.20 5.83
C SER A 35 3.27 -20.50 5.27
N VAL A 36 2.78 -19.72 4.30
CA VAL A 36 1.42 -19.82 3.75
C VAL A 36 1.33 -21.00 2.78
N THR A 37 0.30 -21.82 2.95
CA THR A 37 0.00 -22.95 2.06
C THR A 37 -1.48 -23.04 1.72
N MET A 38 -1.81 -23.66 0.58
CA MET A 38 -3.20 -23.93 0.17
C MET A 38 -4.00 -24.70 1.24
N SER A 39 -3.36 -25.60 1.98
CA SER A 39 -4.03 -26.37 3.04
C SER A 39 -4.43 -25.49 4.21
N GLN A 40 -3.52 -24.63 4.70
CA GLN A 40 -3.82 -23.72 5.81
C GLN A 40 -4.90 -22.70 5.41
N ILE A 41 -4.84 -22.17 4.19
CA ILE A 41 -5.86 -21.25 3.68
C ILE A 41 -7.22 -21.96 3.68
N ALA A 42 -7.33 -23.14 3.06
CA ALA A 42 -8.59 -23.87 2.99
C ALA A 42 -9.16 -24.20 4.39
N GLU A 43 -8.31 -24.70 5.29
CA GLU A 43 -8.68 -25.04 6.66
C GLU A 43 -9.18 -23.81 7.43
N LYS A 44 -8.42 -22.72 7.41
CA LYS A 44 -8.72 -21.52 8.20
C LYS A 44 -9.88 -20.69 7.63
N THR A 45 -10.05 -20.68 6.30
CA THR A 45 -11.24 -20.09 5.66
C THR A 45 -12.50 -20.97 5.86
N GLY A 46 -12.34 -22.25 6.22
CA GLY A 46 -13.45 -23.19 6.40
C GLY A 46 -14.03 -23.70 5.08
N ILE A 47 -13.23 -23.79 4.02
CA ILE A 47 -13.64 -24.27 2.69
C ILE A 47 -12.89 -25.53 2.29
N GLY A 48 -13.51 -26.35 1.43
CA GLY A 48 -12.81 -27.50 0.84
C GLY A 48 -11.67 -27.07 -0.08
N ARG A 49 -10.56 -27.81 -0.09
CA ARG A 49 -9.42 -27.56 -1.01
C ARG A 49 -9.87 -27.48 -2.48
N ALA A 50 -10.75 -28.37 -2.92
CA ALA A 50 -11.28 -28.35 -4.28
C ALA A 50 -12.05 -27.05 -4.59
N THR A 51 -12.69 -26.43 -3.59
CA THR A 51 -13.32 -25.11 -3.74
C THR A 51 -12.25 -24.03 -3.86
N LEU A 52 -11.23 -24.03 -3.01
CA LEU A 52 -10.12 -23.07 -3.09
C LEU A 52 -9.44 -23.10 -4.46
N TYR A 53 -9.18 -24.29 -5.01
CA TYR A 53 -8.59 -24.45 -6.36
C TYR A 53 -9.47 -23.91 -7.51
N LYS A 54 -10.78 -23.70 -7.28
CA LYS A 54 -11.65 -23.02 -8.27
C LYS A 54 -11.45 -21.51 -8.29
N TYR A 55 -10.92 -20.92 -7.22
CA TYR A 55 -10.65 -19.49 -7.11
C TYR A 55 -9.20 -19.14 -7.44
N PHE A 56 -8.26 -20.00 -7.06
CA PHE A 56 -6.83 -19.79 -7.22
C PHE A 56 -6.14 -21.09 -7.61
N SER A 57 -5.29 -21.05 -8.64
CA SER A 57 -4.59 -22.24 -9.16
C SER A 57 -3.62 -22.85 -8.16
N ASP A 58 -3.00 -22.00 -7.35
CA ASP A 58 -1.92 -22.33 -6.43
C ASP A 58 -1.79 -21.22 -5.36
N VAL A 59 -0.84 -21.40 -4.44
CA VAL A 59 -0.60 -20.44 -3.36
C VAL A 59 -0.02 -19.12 -3.88
N GLU A 60 0.75 -19.13 -4.97
CA GLU A 60 1.33 -17.92 -5.54
C GLU A 60 0.25 -17.01 -6.10
N ALA A 61 -0.76 -17.57 -6.77
CA ALA A 61 -1.93 -16.84 -7.24
C ALA A 61 -2.73 -16.20 -6.09
N VAL A 62 -2.85 -16.88 -4.94
CA VAL A 62 -3.47 -16.30 -3.74
C VAL A 62 -2.64 -15.13 -3.21
N LEU A 63 -1.32 -15.33 -3.06
CA LEU A 63 -0.41 -14.31 -2.54
C LEU A 63 -0.33 -13.07 -3.45
N LEU A 64 -0.38 -13.25 -4.77
CA LEU A 64 -0.43 -12.15 -5.73
C LEU A 64 -1.71 -11.33 -5.58
N ALA A 65 -2.87 -11.99 -5.56
CA ALA A 65 -4.16 -11.30 -5.41
C ALA A 65 -4.30 -10.64 -4.04
N TRP A 66 -3.79 -11.29 -2.98
CA TRP A 66 -3.68 -10.70 -1.66
C TRP A 66 -2.81 -9.45 -1.67
N HIS A 67 -1.64 -9.51 -2.32
CA HIS A 67 -0.72 -8.38 -2.40
C HIS A 67 -1.32 -7.20 -3.17
N GLU A 68 -1.97 -7.48 -4.30
CA GLU A 68 -2.67 -6.46 -5.08
C GLU A 68 -3.74 -5.76 -4.22
N ARG A 69 -4.59 -6.53 -3.52
CA ARG A 69 -5.60 -5.98 -2.60
C ARG A 69 -4.95 -5.14 -1.49
N HIS A 70 -3.82 -5.59 -0.95
CA HIS A 70 -3.10 -4.88 0.11
C HIS A 70 -2.54 -3.53 -0.39
N ILE A 71 -1.94 -3.51 -1.58
CA ILE A 71 -1.46 -2.28 -2.23
C ILE A 71 -2.63 -1.30 -2.46
N GLN A 72 -3.74 -1.78 -3.01
CA GLN A 72 -4.91 -0.93 -3.24
C GLN A 72 -5.48 -0.37 -1.93
N GLY A 73 -5.51 -1.17 -0.86
CA GLY A 73 -5.89 -0.71 0.47
C GLY A 73 -4.99 0.41 1.00
N HIS A 74 -3.67 0.29 0.81
CA HIS A 74 -2.72 1.34 1.17
C HIS A 74 -2.92 2.63 0.37
N LEU A 75 -3.09 2.54 -0.95
CA LEU A 75 -3.36 3.71 -1.78
C LEU A 75 -4.64 4.43 -1.38
N HIS A 76 -5.72 3.67 -1.14
CA HIS A 76 -6.98 4.21 -0.68
C HIS A 76 -6.84 4.92 0.68
N HIS A 77 -6.04 4.35 1.58
CA HIS A 77 -5.74 5.00 2.85
C HIS A 77 -4.97 6.33 2.64
N LEU A 78 -3.94 6.34 1.80
CA LEU A 78 -3.15 7.54 1.51
C LEU A 78 -3.98 8.63 0.84
N ALA A 79 -4.85 8.27 -0.10
CA ALA A 79 -5.79 9.20 -0.72
C ALA A 79 -6.73 9.82 0.33
N LYS A 80 -7.31 9.02 1.23
CA LYS A 80 -8.14 9.54 2.33
C LYS A 80 -7.39 10.48 3.28
N VAL A 81 -6.10 10.22 3.52
CA VAL A 81 -5.25 11.11 4.32
C VAL A 81 -5.01 12.43 3.60
N ALA A 82 -4.78 12.39 2.28
CA ALA A 82 -4.62 13.58 1.44
C ALA A 82 -5.91 14.41 1.31
N ASP A 83 -7.08 13.78 1.42
CA ASP A 83 -8.39 14.44 1.35
C ASP A 83 -8.83 15.08 2.68
N GLN A 84 -8.06 14.91 3.77
CA GLN A 84 -8.42 15.54 5.04
C GLN A 84 -8.31 17.07 4.96
N PRO A 85 -9.11 17.83 5.73
CA PRO A 85 -8.99 19.28 5.80
C PRO A 85 -7.60 19.72 6.28
N GLY A 86 -7.05 20.78 5.69
CA GLY A 86 -5.76 21.36 6.08
C GLY A 86 -5.06 22.04 4.92
N THR A 87 -3.94 22.69 5.22
CA THR A 87 -3.01 23.24 4.23
C THR A 87 -2.38 22.10 3.40
N ALA A 88 -1.84 22.42 2.23
CA ALA A 88 -1.15 21.44 1.40
C ALA A 88 0.06 20.80 2.12
N VAL A 89 0.79 21.57 2.94
CA VAL A 89 1.91 21.06 3.75
C VAL A 89 1.46 20.12 4.86
N GLU A 90 0.38 20.44 5.57
CA GLU A 90 -0.17 19.54 6.61
C GLU A 90 -0.61 18.21 6.01
N ARG A 91 -1.33 18.27 4.88
CA ARG A 91 -1.79 17.07 4.16
C ARG A 91 -0.60 16.27 3.61
N LEU A 92 0.40 16.93 3.03
CA LEU A 92 1.64 16.29 2.60
C LEU A 92 2.35 15.59 3.76
N GLY A 93 2.52 16.27 4.90
CA GLY A 93 3.15 15.69 6.08
C GLY A 93 2.41 14.46 6.60
N ALA A 94 1.08 14.50 6.63
CA ALA A 94 0.26 13.36 7.01
C ALA A 94 0.41 12.17 6.02
N VAL A 95 0.40 12.44 4.71
CA VAL A 95 0.61 11.42 3.67
C VAL A 95 2.00 10.79 3.78
N LEU A 96 3.05 11.60 3.95
CA LEU A 96 4.42 11.12 4.10
C LEU A 96 4.58 10.28 5.38
N ALA A 97 3.97 10.69 6.49
CA ALA A 97 3.97 9.92 7.73
C ALA A 97 3.27 8.55 7.57
N ALA A 98 2.09 8.54 6.92
CA ALA A 98 1.37 7.31 6.64
C ALA A 98 2.15 6.38 5.69
N TYR A 99 2.77 6.93 4.65
CA TYR A 99 3.63 6.18 3.73
C TYR A 99 4.84 5.58 4.44
N ALA A 100 5.51 6.34 5.31
CA ALA A 100 6.67 5.85 6.05
C ALA A 100 6.30 4.70 7.01
N GLU A 101 5.11 4.76 7.62
CA GLU A 101 4.60 3.67 8.46
C GLU A 101 4.26 2.42 7.63
N ILE A 102 3.69 2.58 6.43
CA ILE A 102 3.49 1.48 5.48
C ILE A 102 4.84 0.86 5.09
N ALA A 103 5.83 1.69 4.76
CA ALA A 103 7.18 1.25 4.41
C ALA A 103 7.85 0.50 5.59
N ARG A 104 7.63 0.96 6.83
CA ARG A 104 8.14 0.28 8.03
C ARG A 104 7.53 -1.11 8.22
N ARG A 105 6.24 -1.27 7.96
CA ARG A 105 5.52 -2.55 8.11
C ARG A 105 5.76 -3.51 6.95
N ARG A 106 6.23 -3.01 5.81
CA ARG A 106 6.56 -3.86 4.66
C ARG A 106 7.66 -4.84 5.10
N HIS A 107 7.28 -6.11 5.26
CA HIS A 107 8.20 -7.21 5.52
C HIS A 107 9.31 -7.16 4.45
N GLY A 108 10.54 -6.88 4.90
CA GLY A 108 11.65 -6.52 4.02
C GLY A 108 11.90 -7.55 2.92
N GLY A 109 12.13 -7.06 1.70
CA GLY A 109 12.78 -7.76 0.57
C GLY A 109 12.07 -8.98 -0.04
N GLU A 110 11.40 -9.82 0.74
CA GLU A 110 10.89 -11.13 0.30
C GLU A 110 9.72 -11.02 -0.69
N LEU A 111 8.85 -10.02 -0.53
CA LEU A 111 7.80 -9.69 -1.49
C LEU A 111 8.37 -9.21 -2.83
N ALA A 112 9.42 -8.39 -2.80
CA ALA A 112 9.96 -7.75 -4.00
C ALA A 112 10.61 -8.76 -4.95
N ALA A 113 11.23 -9.82 -4.41
CA ALA A 113 11.89 -10.86 -5.21
C ALA A 113 10.95 -11.97 -5.69
N VAL A 114 9.88 -12.27 -4.94
CA VAL A 114 8.92 -13.35 -5.29
C VAL A 114 7.78 -12.83 -6.16
N LEU A 115 7.38 -11.57 -5.99
CA LEU A 115 6.23 -10.96 -6.69
C LEU A 115 6.66 -9.86 -7.65
N HIS A 116 7.90 -9.94 -8.18
CA HIS A 116 8.53 -8.95 -9.06
C HIS A 116 7.52 -8.27 -10.02
N GLN A 117 7.28 -6.99 -9.76
CA GLN A 117 6.90 -5.95 -10.73
C GLN A 117 5.73 -6.29 -11.68
N GLY A 118 4.60 -6.74 -11.14
CA GLY A 118 3.36 -6.70 -11.92
C GLY A 118 2.97 -5.25 -12.27
N GLU A 119 2.27 -5.06 -13.40
CA GLU A 119 1.75 -3.75 -13.84
C GLU A 119 1.01 -3.01 -12.71
N HIS A 120 0.29 -3.73 -11.85
CA HIS A 120 -0.44 -3.17 -10.72
C HIS A 120 0.45 -2.44 -9.69
N VAL A 121 1.66 -2.92 -9.42
CA VAL A 121 2.61 -2.25 -8.50
C VAL A 121 3.08 -0.94 -9.13
N SER A 122 3.42 -0.96 -10.43
CA SER A 122 3.85 0.23 -11.14
C SER A 122 2.74 1.29 -11.22
N HIS A 123 1.50 0.86 -11.50
CA HIS A 123 0.34 1.75 -11.44
C HIS A 123 0.14 2.37 -10.05
N ALA A 124 0.32 1.57 -8.99
CA ALA A 124 0.22 2.05 -7.62
C ALA A 124 1.29 3.08 -7.28
N GLU A 125 2.54 2.81 -7.61
CA GLU A 125 3.66 3.73 -7.43
C GLU A 125 3.43 5.03 -8.20
N HIS A 126 2.93 4.94 -9.44
CA HIS A 126 2.60 6.11 -10.24
C HIS A 126 1.48 6.95 -9.60
N HIS A 127 0.40 6.32 -9.14
CA HIS A 127 -0.71 7.03 -8.47
C HIS A 127 -0.23 7.74 -7.19
N LEU A 128 0.59 7.07 -6.38
CA LEU A 128 1.17 7.66 -5.19
C LEU A 128 2.08 8.85 -5.52
N ALA A 129 2.94 8.71 -6.53
CA ALA A 129 3.81 9.79 -6.97
C ALA A 129 3.00 11.01 -7.44
N GLN A 130 1.94 10.81 -8.22
CA GLN A 130 1.06 11.89 -8.66
C GLN A 130 0.38 12.60 -7.48
N LEU A 131 -0.12 11.84 -6.50
CA LEU A 131 -0.73 12.40 -5.29
C LEU A 131 0.25 13.32 -4.53
N ILE A 132 1.45 12.83 -4.26
CA ILE A 132 2.48 13.57 -3.52
C ILE A 132 2.95 14.78 -4.34
N GLN A 133 3.17 14.61 -5.65
CA GLN A 133 3.59 15.68 -6.54
C GLN A 133 2.56 16.83 -6.58
N GLY A 134 1.27 16.50 -6.61
CA GLY A 134 0.19 17.49 -6.56
C GLY A 134 0.23 18.31 -5.26
N LEU A 135 0.38 17.66 -4.11
CA LEU A 135 0.49 18.34 -2.82
C LEU A 135 1.75 19.22 -2.71
N ILE A 136 2.88 18.75 -3.26
CA ILE A 136 4.12 19.54 -3.31
C ILE A 136 3.93 20.78 -4.19
N ALA A 137 3.32 20.63 -5.38
CA ALA A 137 3.05 21.75 -6.27
C ALA A 137 2.12 22.79 -5.62
N GLU A 138 1.04 22.34 -4.99
CA GLU A 138 0.10 23.21 -4.28
C GLU A 138 0.79 23.97 -3.12
N ALA A 139 1.60 23.28 -2.32
CA ALA A 139 2.34 23.87 -1.21
C ALA A 139 3.48 24.78 -1.66
N ALA A 140 4.06 24.51 -2.84
CA ALA A 140 4.98 25.44 -3.46
C ALA A 140 4.22 26.71 -3.88
N ASP A 141 3.08 26.60 -4.55
CA ASP A 141 2.29 27.75 -4.99
C ASP A 141 1.88 28.67 -3.84
N SER A 142 1.53 28.13 -2.67
CA SER A 142 1.25 28.91 -1.44
C SER A 142 2.49 29.55 -0.80
N GLY A 143 3.69 29.17 -1.23
CA GLY A 143 4.97 29.69 -0.70
C GLY A 143 5.48 28.92 0.53
N ASP A 144 4.82 27.83 0.92
CA ASP A 144 5.19 27.05 2.09
C ASP A 144 6.34 26.08 1.81
N LEU A 145 6.57 25.72 0.54
CA LEU A 145 7.69 24.88 0.08
C LEU A 145 8.59 25.59 -0.94
N ARG A 146 9.81 25.07 -1.08
CA ARG A 146 10.82 25.53 -2.02
C ARG A 146 10.36 25.40 -3.48
N LYS A 147 10.78 26.35 -4.32
CA LYS A 147 10.46 26.42 -5.77
C LYS A 147 11.67 26.23 -6.69
N ASP A 148 12.87 26.12 -6.11
CA ASP A 148 14.13 25.97 -6.84
C ASP A 148 14.36 24.54 -7.35
N VAL A 149 13.57 23.56 -6.90
CA VAL A 149 13.62 22.16 -7.32
C VAL A 149 12.25 21.75 -7.89
N PRO A 150 12.20 21.07 -9.05
CA PRO A 150 10.95 20.58 -9.63
C PRO A 150 10.15 19.67 -8.67
N PRO A 151 8.81 19.78 -8.60
CA PRO A 151 7.98 18.94 -7.72
C PRO A 151 8.20 17.44 -7.91
N VAL A 152 8.42 16.97 -9.14
CA VAL A 152 8.68 15.56 -9.45
C VAL A 152 9.97 15.05 -8.81
N GLU A 153 11.02 15.88 -8.74
CA GLU A 153 12.29 15.51 -8.10
C GLU A 153 12.14 15.48 -6.58
N LEU A 154 11.37 16.42 -6.00
CA LEU A 154 11.04 16.42 -4.58
C LEU A 154 10.18 15.20 -4.20
N THR A 155 9.22 14.81 -5.02
CA THR A 155 8.44 13.59 -4.85
C THR A 155 9.34 12.35 -4.82
N GLN A 156 10.26 12.23 -5.78
CA GLN A 156 11.21 11.13 -5.81
C GLN A 156 12.09 11.12 -4.57
N TYR A 157 12.63 12.28 -4.17
CA TYR A 157 13.40 12.43 -2.94
C TYR A 157 12.61 11.92 -1.72
N CYS A 158 11.38 12.38 -1.53
CA CYS A 158 10.53 11.96 -0.40
C CYS A 158 10.29 10.45 -0.38
N LEU A 159 9.89 9.88 -1.52
CA LEU A 159 9.61 8.45 -1.62
C LEU A 159 10.85 7.62 -1.28
N HIS A 160 11.99 7.92 -1.89
CA HIS A 160 13.24 7.19 -1.64
C HIS A 160 13.72 7.36 -0.20
N ALA A 161 13.70 8.57 0.36
CA ALA A 161 14.07 8.81 1.75
C ALA A 161 13.24 7.96 2.72
N LEU A 162 11.92 7.91 2.51
CA LEU A 162 11.00 7.22 3.41
C LEU A 162 11.01 5.69 3.25
N THR A 163 11.55 5.14 2.15
CA THR A 163 11.79 3.69 2.07
C THR A 163 12.74 3.19 3.18
N ALA A 164 13.63 4.06 3.68
CA ALA A 164 14.54 3.73 4.78
C ALA A 164 13.80 3.43 6.10
N ALA A 165 12.52 3.81 6.23
CA ALA A 165 11.71 3.50 7.40
C ALA A 165 11.62 1.99 7.68
N ALA A 166 11.75 1.14 6.65
CA ALA A 166 11.80 -0.32 6.78
C ALA A 166 12.94 -0.82 7.70
N GLY A 167 14.05 -0.10 7.77
CA GLY A 167 15.21 -0.45 8.60
C GLY A 167 15.23 0.21 9.97
N LEU A 168 14.24 1.03 10.32
CA LEU A 168 14.28 1.82 11.54
C LEU A 168 13.72 1.05 12.76
N PRO A 169 14.35 1.19 13.94
CA PRO A 169 14.03 0.36 15.10
C PRO A 169 12.74 0.75 15.83
N SER A 170 12.14 1.91 15.53
CA SER A 170 10.98 2.41 16.27
C SER A 170 10.12 3.39 15.47
N THR A 171 8.86 3.53 15.87
CA THR A 171 7.93 4.56 15.33
C THR A 171 8.47 5.98 15.54
N SER A 172 9.16 6.23 16.66
CA SER A 172 9.76 7.56 16.91
C SER A 172 10.93 7.86 15.95
N ALA A 173 11.67 6.83 15.52
CA ALA A 173 12.70 6.99 14.50
C ALA A 173 12.08 7.30 13.12
N VAL A 174 10.95 6.66 12.78
CA VAL A 174 10.19 7.00 11.56
C VAL A 174 9.69 8.44 11.59
N GLY A 175 9.13 8.89 12.71
CA GLY A 175 8.69 10.29 12.86
C GLY A 175 9.83 11.27 12.57
N ARG A 176 11.02 11.04 13.14
CA ARG A 176 12.19 11.89 12.87
C ARG A 176 12.63 11.86 11.40
N LEU A 177 12.54 10.70 10.74
CA LEU A 177 12.86 10.60 9.31
C LEU A 177 11.87 11.42 8.46
N VAL A 178 10.58 11.36 8.78
CA VAL A 178 9.54 12.18 8.14
C VAL A 178 9.81 13.66 8.38
N ASP A 179 10.13 14.05 9.61
CA ASP A 179 10.46 15.44 9.94
C ASP A 179 11.64 15.93 9.11
N VAL A 180 12.76 15.19 9.08
CA VAL A 180 13.95 15.56 8.29
C VAL A 180 13.60 15.69 6.80
N THR A 181 12.79 14.77 6.28
CA THR A 181 12.34 14.79 4.89
C THR A 181 11.53 16.06 4.59
N LEU A 182 10.57 16.42 5.45
CA LEU A 182 9.77 17.64 5.31
C LEU A 182 10.61 18.91 5.46
N HIS A 183 11.58 18.93 6.37
CA HIS A 183 12.49 20.07 6.53
C HIS A 183 13.30 20.34 5.25
N GLY A 184 13.67 19.29 4.50
CA GLY A 184 14.37 19.41 3.22
C GLY A 184 13.56 20.07 2.10
N LEU A 185 12.23 20.17 2.26
CA LEU A 185 11.31 20.80 1.31
C LEU A 185 11.05 22.27 1.60
N ARG A 186 11.44 22.78 2.78
CA ARG A 186 11.17 24.17 3.17
C ARG A 186 11.89 25.16 2.25
N PRO A 187 11.34 26.37 2.06
CA PRO A 187 11.99 27.41 1.28
C PRO A 187 13.40 27.70 1.80
N ASN A 188 14.33 28.01 0.90
CA ASN A 188 15.63 28.55 1.29
C ASN A 188 15.39 29.93 1.92
N ALA A 189 15.96 30.16 3.11
CA ALA A 189 15.93 31.45 3.80
C ALA A 189 16.74 32.52 3.04
#